data_AF-A0A5N6QEL4-F1
#
_entry.id   AF-A0A5N6QEL4-F1
#
_cell.length_a   1.000
_cell.length_b   1.000
_cell.length_c   1.000
_cell.angle_alpha   90.00
_cell.angle_beta   90.00
_cell.angle_gamma   90.00
#
_symmetry.space_group_name_H-M   'P 1'
#
loop_
_entity.id
_entity.type
_entity.pdbx_description
1 polymer ?
#
loop_
_entity_poly.entity_id
_entity_poly.type
_entity_poly.pdbx_seq_one_letter_code
_entity_poly.pdbx_strand_id
1 'polypeptide(L)' 'MTFLQMKRVVAGIPRRFKVVPALEEGVEPEFVPQLTSKMKGGLPVRIVER' A
#
# COMPACT_ATOMS: atom_id res chain seq x y z
N MET A 1 0.82 -11.26 17.72
CA MET A 1 -0.62 -10.94 17.61
C MET A 1 -0.82 -9.72 16.73
N THR A 2 -0.91 -9.88 15.41
CA THR A 2 -0.99 -8.74 14.46
C THR A 2 -1.80 -9.06 13.19
N PHE A 3 -1.90 -10.36 12.83
CA PHE A 3 -2.60 -10.80 11.62
C PHE A 3 -4.07 -10.35 11.54
N LEU A 4 -4.84 -10.42 12.63
CA LEU A 4 -6.24 -9.99 12.61
C LEU A 4 -6.36 -8.49 12.39
N GLN A 5 -5.48 -7.68 12.99
CA GLN A 5 -5.47 -6.23 12.84
C GLN A 5 -5.15 -5.85 11.39
N MET A 6 -4.09 -6.43 10.81
CA MET A 6 -3.71 -6.19 9.41
C MET A 6 -4.82 -6.60 8.43
N LYS A 7 -5.43 -7.78 8.64
CA LYS A 7 -6.55 -8.25 7.79
C LYS A 7 -7.76 -7.34 7.86
N ARG A 8 -8.12 -6.81 9.04
CA ARG A 8 -9.23 -5.86 9.19
C ARG A 8 -8.98 -4.56 8.45
N VAL A 9 -7.75 -4.02 8.53
CA VAL A 9 -7.37 -2.80 7.80
C VAL A 9 -7.44 -3.05 6.29
N VAL A 10 -6.80 -4.11 5.80
CA VAL A 10 -6.76 -4.43 4.35
C VAL A 10 -8.15 -4.71 3.80
N ALA A 11 -9.03 -5.41 4.52
CA ALA A 11 -10.39 -5.68 4.08
C ALA A 11 -11.28 -4.42 4.03
N GLY A 12 -11.01 -3.41 4.86
CA GLY A 12 -11.78 -2.17 4.90
C GLY A 12 -11.51 -1.24 3.72
N ILE A 13 -10.30 -1.26 3.18
CA ILE A 13 -9.86 -0.35 2.09
C ILE A 13 -10.67 -0.55 0.80
N PRO A 14 -10.70 -1.74 0.15
CA PRO A 14 -11.41 -1.93 -1.12
C PRO A 14 -12.93 -1.84 -0.97
N ARG A 15 -13.46 -1.94 0.27
CA ARG A 15 -14.88 -1.76 0.55
C ARG A 15 -15.32 -0.31 0.37
N ARG A 16 -14.42 0.67 0.59
CA ARG A 16 -14.74 2.11 0.56
C ARG A 16 -14.00 2.88 -0.53
N PHE A 17 -12.85 2.39 -0.98
CA PHE A 17 -11.95 3.12 -1.84
C PHE A 17 -11.45 2.27 -2.99
N LYS A 18 -11.30 2.89 -4.17
CA LYS A 18 -10.48 2.34 -5.25
C LYS A 18 -9.07 2.89 -5.09
N VAL A 19 -8.09 1.98 -5.00
CA VAL A 19 -6.67 2.33 -4.84
C VAL A 19 -5.99 2.14 -6.20
N VAL A 20 -5.39 3.21 -6.72
CA VAL A 20 -4.68 3.21 -8.02
C VAL A 20 -3.23 3.62 -7.79
N PRO A 21 -2.23 3.04 -8.49
CA PRO A 21 -0.85 3.51 -8.41
C PRO A 21 -0.76 5.01 -8.74
N ALA A 22 0.04 5.75 -7.97
CA ALA A 22 0.31 7.16 -8.26
C ALA A 22 1.61 7.37 -9.05
N LEU A 23 2.34 6.29 -9.32
CA LEU A 23 3.57 6.30 -10.12
C LEU A 23 3.26 6.32 -11.61
N GLU A 24 4.19 6.87 -12.38
CA GLU A 24 4.18 6.76 -13.83
C GLU A 24 4.31 5.29 -14.26
N GLU A 25 3.78 4.97 -15.45
CA GLU A 25 3.85 3.62 -15.99
C GLU A 25 5.32 3.18 -16.13
N GLY A 26 5.65 2.02 -15.55
CA GLY A 26 7.01 1.46 -15.56
C GLY A 26 7.90 1.89 -14.39
N VAL A 27 7.44 2.77 -13.50
CA VAL A 27 8.18 3.12 -12.28
C VAL A 27 7.80 2.19 -11.14
N GLU A 28 8.79 1.45 -10.62
CA GLU A 28 8.60 0.52 -9.50
C GLU A 28 9.00 1.16 -8.15
N PRO A 29 8.31 0.81 -7.05
CA PRO A 29 8.73 1.22 -5.71
C PRO A 29 10.13 0.68 -5.35
N GLU A 30 10.98 1.53 -4.76
CA GLU A 30 12.32 1.14 -4.34
C GLU A 30 12.26 0.33 -3.03
N PHE A 31 12.58 -0.96 -3.11
CA PHE A 31 12.68 -1.83 -1.95
C PHE A 31 13.97 -1.53 -1.18
N VAL A 32 13.86 -1.31 0.13
CA VAL A 32 15.01 -1.01 0.98
C VAL A 32 15.25 -2.16 1.97
N PRO A 33 16.32 -2.95 1.80
CA PRO A 33 16.56 -4.18 2.56
C PRO A 33 17.21 -3.89 3.93
N GLN A 34 16.53 -3.13 4.80
CA GLN A 34 16.89 -3.05 6.23
C GLN A 34 16.11 -4.06 7.07
N LEU A 35 16.33 -4.04 8.39
CA LEU A 35 15.73 -4.94 9.39
C LEU A 35 14.21 -5.11 9.30
N THR A 36 13.48 -4.12 8.75
CA THR A 36 12.00 -4.14 8.65
C THR A 36 11.47 -4.18 7.23
N SER A 37 12.33 -4.35 6.22
CA SER A 37 11.95 -4.53 4.80
C SER A 37 10.90 -3.53 4.31
N LYS A 38 11.26 -2.24 4.28
CA LYS A 38 10.32 -1.16 3.91
C LYS A 38 10.50 -0.71 2.46
N MET A 39 9.42 -0.21 1.87
CA MET A 39 9.49 0.54 0.61
C MET A 39 9.93 1.98 0.92
N LYS A 40 10.86 2.51 0.13
CA LYS A 40 11.40 3.86 0.31
C LYS A 40 10.28 4.89 0.13
N GLY A 41 9.99 5.65 1.18
CA GLY A 41 8.87 6.61 1.17
C GLY A 41 7.47 5.94 1.14
N GLY A 42 7.38 4.62 1.27
CA GLY A 42 6.12 3.87 1.24
C GLY A 42 5.67 3.45 -0.16
N LEU A 43 4.37 3.17 -0.31
CA LEU A 43 3.74 2.84 -1.58
C LEU A 43 2.94 4.05 -2.07
N PRO A 44 3.40 4.77 -3.10
CA PRO A 44 2.67 5.89 -3.68
C PRO A 44 1.40 5.42 -4.38
N VAL A 45 0.26 5.78 -3.80
CA VAL A 45 -1.08 5.43 -4.31
C VAL A 45 -2.01 6.64 -4.30
N ARG A 46 -2.98 6.63 -5.21
CA ARG A 46 -4.10 7.57 -5.26
C ARG A 46 -5.36 6.86 -4.78
N ILE A 47 -6.06 7.50 -3.84
CA ILE A 47 -7.35 7.05 -3.33
C ILE A 47 -8.43 7.71 -4.19
N VAL A 48 -9.30 6.90 -4.77
CA VAL A 48 -10.47 7.35 -5.52
C VAL A 48 -11.72 6.89 -4.76
N GLU A 49 -12.63 7.82 -4.50
CA GLU A 49 -13.93 7.49 -3.91
C GLU A 49 -14.70 6.57 -4.86
N ARG A 50 -15.36 5.56 -4.31
CA ARG A 50 -16.04 4.54 -5.11
C ARG A 50 -17.44 4.97 -5.53
#